data_AF-A0A3R6YFM1-F1
#
_entry.id   AF-A0A3R6YFM1-F1
#
_cell.length_a   1.000
_cell.length_b   1.000
_cell.length_c   1.000
_cell.angle_alpha   90.00
_cell.angle_beta   90.00
_cell.angle_gamma   90.00
#
_symmetry.space_group_name_H-M   'P 1'
#
loop_
_entity.id
_entity.type
_entity.pdbx_description
1 polymer ?
#
loop_
_entity_poly.entity_id
_entity_poly.type
_entity_poly.pdbx_seq_one_letter_code
_entity_poly.pdbx_strand_id
1 'polypeptide(L)'
;MHRSLRNMTTISEPLLNIHLSMDKTAAREGSGFHVEQNPPENARVARENEVQRATLRDMLTFVQQEYYDIHGQTDDLEGASRRFVEALTRRTAALVAKWQTVGFCHGVLNTDNMSIVGDTLDYGPYGFMEYFDPGHICNTSDTSGRYAFENQPEICKWNCHMLVTQLSVLFPDNVLDDFHALVDATYDTTYAAEWRSSMDQKLGLPPQDPDTNAALVATFWTTLTDTHADFTCVFRALSGLSVFDDSTVKNVLESLVKVSHSLAQKQRAAQPSVSPAQLAHLQQLLVSKPNVALRYGFNQDTLDGLSKQLTDYAAFLEANHTPDRFKRMQEDRWRIWLEQYRQHLAHHTDDAQADVARRRAMNQVNPKYILRNHVAQAAIDAASVGDTTTVAHILHLLTHPFDDGNACDTAIYGQPSDPTAPPLLVSCSS
;
A
#
# COMPACT_ATOMS: atom_id res chain seq x y z
N MET A 1 41.17 18.77 -18.55
CA MET A 1 39.82 19.08 -18.03
C MET A 1 39.28 17.94 -17.15
N HIS A 2 40.14 17.34 -16.31
CA HIS A 2 39.78 16.37 -15.29
C HIS A 2 40.01 17.02 -13.92
N ARG A 3 38.95 17.55 -13.30
CA ARG A 3 38.82 17.91 -11.86
C ARG A 3 37.46 18.60 -11.68
N SER A 4 36.39 17.84 -11.42
CA SER A 4 35.21 18.31 -10.64
C SER A 4 34.15 17.22 -10.36
N LEU A 5 34.56 15.96 -10.10
CA LEU A 5 33.62 14.89 -9.72
C LEU A 5 34.10 14.08 -8.49
N ARG A 6 34.85 14.72 -7.58
CA ARG A 6 35.39 14.05 -6.38
C ARG A 6 34.81 14.52 -5.03
N ASN A 7 33.75 15.31 -5.00
CA ASN A 7 33.15 15.80 -3.75
C ASN A 7 31.63 15.52 -3.59
N MET A 8 31.11 14.41 -4.12
CA MET A 8 29.72 13.95 -3.83
C MET A 8 29.69 12.56 -3.17
N THR A 9 30.66 12.29 -2.30
CA THR A 9 30.75 11.06 -1.50
C THR A 9 31.07 11.45 -0.07
N THR A 10 30.08 11.98 0.66
CA THR A 10 29.91 12.01 2.14
C THR A 10 28.84 13.03 2.53
N ILE A 11 27.59 12.81 2.13
CA ILE A 11 26.41 13.31 2.87
C ILE A 11 25.37 12.19 2.81
N SER A 12 25.75 11.04 3.39
CA SER A 12 24.85 9.92 3.64
C SER A 12 24.71 9.79 5.15
N GLU A 13 23.47 9.84 5.62
CA GLU A 13 22.99 9.30 6.90
C GLU A 13 23.53 9.98 8.17
N PRO A 14 22.80 10.97 8.73
CA PRO A 14 22.02 10.64 9.94
C PRO A 14 20.72 11.44 10.20
N LEU A 15 20.10 12.12 9.22
CA LEU A 15 18.98 13.06 9.49
C LEU A 15 17.59 12.67 8.93
N LEU A 16 17.45 11.50 8.29
CA LEU A 16 16.15 11.02 7.78
C LEU A 16 15.51 9.89 8.61
N ASN A 17 16.20 9.35 9.62
CA ASN A 17 15.63 8.43 10.59
C ASN A 17 15.39 9.19 11.90
N ILE A 18 14.30 9.96 11.97
CA ILE A 18 13.82 10.49 13.25
C ILE A 18 13.20 9.32 14.01
N HIS A 19 14.05 8.58 14.71
CA HIS A 19 13.67 7.51 15.62
C HIS A 19 12.93 8.12 16.82
N LEU A 20 11.60 7.95 16.87
CA LEU A 20 10.84 8.00 18.13
C LEU A 20 10.58 6.56 18.58
N SER A 21 11.66 5.84 18.91
CA SER A 21 11.56 4.63 19.72
C SER A 21 11.50 5.04 21.18
N MET A 22 10.28 5.11 21.73
CA MET A 22 10.05 5.13 23.17
C MET A 22 9.18 3.93 23.51
N ASP A 23 9.79 2.74 23.54
CA ASP A 23 9.11 1.55 24.03
C ASP A 23 9.80 1.03 25.30
N LYS A 24 9.11 1.19 26.44
CA LYS A 24 9.49 0.61 27.73
C LYS A 24 9.01 -0.84 27.76
N THR A 25 9.85 -1.79 27.36
CA THR A 25 9.63 -3.22 27.67
C THR A 25 10.92 -3.91 28.08
N ALA A 26 11.39 -3.61 29.29
CA ALA A 26 12.31 -4.47 30.01
C ALA A 26 12.05 -4.39 31.53
N ALA A 27 10.99 -5.05 31.99
CA ALA A 27 10.83 -5.40 33.39
C ALA A 27 10.57 -6.91 33.48
N ARG A 28 11.66 -7.68 33.61
CA ARG A 28 11.61 -9.04 34.15
C ARG A 28 11.53 -8.94 35.66
N GLU A 29 10.56 -9.65 36.24
CA GLU A 29 10.48 -9.93 37.67
C GLU A 29 11.73 -10.66 38.17
N GLY A 30 12.21 -10.31 39.36
CA GLY A 30 13.29 -11.02 40.03
C GLY A 30 13.81 -10.36 41.32
N SER A 31 13.25 -10.81 42.44
CA SER A 31 13.83 -10.89 43.80
C SER A 31 14.18 -9.60 44.56
N GLY A 32 13.66 -9.50 45.79
CA GLY A 32 13.73 -8.32 46.63
C GLY A 32 15.03 -8.12 47.41
N PHE A 33 15.24 -6.85 47.79
CA PHE A 33 15.97 -6.40 48.97
C PHE A 33 15.37 -5.04 49.40
N HIS A 34 15.09 -4.89 50.69
CA HIS A 34 14.78 -3.60 51.32
C HIS A 34 16.08 -2.83 51.58
N VAL A 35 16.23 -1.59 51.06
CA VAL A 35 17.13 -0.56 51.63
C VAL A 35 16.64 0.86 51.29
N GLU A 36 16.43 1.64 52.36
CA GLU A 36 16.49 3.11 52.58
C GLU A 36 15.88 4.13 51.61
N GLN A 37 15.03 5.00 52.21
CA GLN A 37 14.63 6.29 51.65
C GLN A 37 15.84 7.19 51.43
N ASN A 38 16.16 7.47 50.17
CA ASN A 38 17.24 8.36 49.77
C ASN A 38 16.63 9.49 48.91
N PRO A 39 16.82 10.79 49.21
CA PRO A 39 16.46 11.86 48.30
C PRO A 39 17.60 12.15 47.31
N PRO A 40 17.68 11.43 46.16
CA PRO A 40 18.16 12.06 44.91
C PRO A 40 17.54 11.52 43.59
N GLU A 41 16.68 10.51 43.61
CA GLU A 41 16.13 9.89 42.40
C GLU A 41 15.16 10.83 41.65
N ASN A 42 14.32 11.56 42.40
CA ASN A 42 13.34 12.50 41.82
C ASN A 42 13.98 13.72 41.11
N ALA A 43 15.11 14.23 41.62
CA ALA A 43 15.78 15.38 41.00
C ALA A 43 16.51 15.00 39.71
N ARG A 44 17.07 13.77 39.68
CA ARG A 44 17.69 13.22 38.47
C ARG A 44 16.64 12.95 37.39
N VAL A 45 15.52 12.31 37.76
CA VAL A 45 14.40 12.04 36.84
C VAL A 45 13.78 13.35 36.32
N ALA A 46 13.61 14.36 37.18
CA ALA A 46 13.11 15.67 36.75
C ALA A 46 14.04 16.34 35.73
N ARG A 47 15.36 16.28 35.97
CA ARG A 47 16.37 16.83 35.04
C ARG A 47 16.42 16.06 33.72
N GLU A 48 16.31 14.74 33.75
CA GLU A 48 16.24 13.90 32.56
C GLU A 48 14.98 14.23 31.73
N ASN A 49 13.83 14.42 32.38
CA ASN A 49 12.59 14.87 31.72
C ASN A 49 12.70 16.28 31.12
N GLU A 50 13.38 17.21 31.79
CA GLU A 50 13.61 18.57 31.25
C GLU A 50 14.49 18.54 29.99
N VAL A 51 15.56 17.75 29.99
CA VAL A 51 16.45 17.58 28.82
C VAL A 51 15.68 16.95 27.66
N GLN A 52 14.88 15.93 27.93
CA GLN A 52 14.04 15.28 26.92
C GLN A 52 13.02 16.26 26.33
N ARG A 53 12.36 17.06 27.18
CA ARG A 53 11.41 18.09 26.76
C ARG A 53 12.07 19.15 25.88
N ALA A 54 13.24 19.64 26.27
CA ALA A 54 14.00 20.62 25.49
C ALA A 54 14.42 20.05 24.13
N THR A 55 14.96 18.82 24.12
CA THR A 55 15.39 18.15 22.88
C THR A 55 14.24 17.96 21.90
N LEU A 56 13.08 17.49 22.37
CA LEU A 56 11.89 17.31 21.53
C LEU A 56 11.38 18.65 20.99
N ARG A 57 11.39 19.71 21.81
CA ARG A 57 11.03 21.06 21.37
C ARG A 57 11.94 21.55 20.25
N ASP A 58 13.25 21.37 20.39
CA ASP A 58 14.23 21.82 19.40
C ASP A 58 14.10 21.04 18.09
N MET A 59 13.95 19.72 18.17
CA MET A 59 13.70 18.86 17.00
C MET A 59 12.40 19.25 16.28
N LEU A 60 11.31 19.45 17.03
CA LEU A 60 10.03 19.85 16.46
C LEU A 60 10.12 21.22 15.79
N THR A 61 10.78 22.18 16.44
CA THR A 61 11.00 23.54 15.90
C THR A 61 11.83 23.49 14.62
N PHE A 62 12.90 22.69 14.61
CA PHE A 62 13.72 22.49 13.42
C PHE A 62 12.90 21.92 12.26
N VAL A 63 12.12 20.86 12.50
CA VAL A 63 11.30 20.24 11.46
C VAL A 63 10.25 21.21 10.90
N GLN A 64 9.59 21.94 11.79
CA GLN A 64 8.60 22.97 11.43
C GLN A 64 9.17 24.03 10.50
N GLN A 65 10.38 24.51 10.79
CA GLN A 65 11.04 25.54 10.01
C GLN A 65 11.57 25.01 8.68
N GLU A 66 12.37 23.95 8.71
CA GLU A 66 13.12 23.49 7.53
C GLU A 66 12.26 22.75 6.50
N TYR A 67 11.25 22.00 6.96
CA TYR A 67 10.47 21.12 6.06
C TYR A 67 9.02 21.56 5.84
N TYR A 68 8.54 22.49 6.65
CA TYR A 68 7.15 22.96 6.62
C TYR A 68 7.00 24.47 6.46
N ASP A 69 8.09 25.25 6.48
CA ASP A 69 8.07 26.73 6.40
C ASP A 69 7.16 27.35 7.49
N ILE A 70 7.02 26.66 8.63
CA ILE A 70 6.23 27.12 9.77
C ILE A 70 7.18 27.88 10.69
N HIS A 71 7.19 29.19 10.51
CA HIS A 71 7.85 30.10 11.43
C HIS A 71 6.87 30.54 12.54
N GLY A 72 7.32 30.49 13.79
CA GLY A 72 6.62 31.04 14.94
C GLY A 72 7.36 32.24 15.53
N GLN A 73 6.64 33.09 16.25
CA GLN A 73 7.28 33.84 17.34
C GLN A 73 7.63 32.84 18.46
N THR A 74 8.64 33.11 19.28
CA THR A 74 9.18 32.18 20.31
C THR A 74 8.14 31.60 21.28
N ASP A 75 6.94 32.19 21.36
CA ASP A 75 5.87 31.86 22.31
C ASP A 75 4.65 31.11 21.70
N ASP A 76 4.57 30.86 20.39
CA ASP A 76 3.44 30.13 19.74
C ASP A 76 3.80 28.68 19.36
N LEU A 77 4.37 27.91 20.30
CA LEU A 77 4.72 26.51 20.02
C LEU A 77 3.48 25.66 19.72
N GLU A 78 2.36 25.90 20.41
CA GLU A 78 1.09 25.19 20.22
C GLU A 78 0.51 25.43 18.82
N GLY A 79 0.37 26.69 18.39
CA GLY A 79 -0.14 27.03 17.07
C GLY A 79 0.77 26.53 15.94
N ALA A 80 2.10 26.63 16.11
CA ALA A 80 3.05 26.05 15.16
C ALA A 80 2.90 24.52 15.06
N SER A 81 2.70 23.85 16.19
CA SER A 81 2.54 22.39 16.25
C SER A 81 1.20 21.95 15.65
N ARG A 82 0.13 22.71 15.85
CA ARG A 82 -1.16 22.50 15.18
C ARG A 82 -1.02 22.52 13.65
N ARG A 83 -0.38 23.56 13.10
CA ARG A 83 -0.15 23.70 11.65
C ARG A 83 0.72 22.57 11.11
N PHE A 84 1.72 22.16 11.88
CA PHE A 84 2.60 21.04 11.53
C PHE A 84 1.85 19.71 11.50
N VAL A 85 1.08 19.39 12.55
CA VAL A 85 0.26 18.17 12.61
C VAL A 85 -0.72 18.13 11.44
N GLU A 86 -1.40 19.24 11.15
CA GLU A 86 -2.29 19.31 9.99
C GLU A 86 -1.54 19.05 8.67
N ALA A 87 -0.42 19.73 8.44
CA ALA A 87 0.34 19.61 7.20
C ALA A 87 0.93 18.21 7.01
N LEU A 88 1.52 17.62 8.05
CA LEU A 88 2.01 16.24 8.04
C LEU A 88 0.87 15.28 7.72
N THR A 89 -0.27 15.41 8.41
CA THR A 89 -1.43 14.55 8.22
C THR A 89 -1.92 14.59 6.77
N ARG A 90 -1.97 15.78 6.15
CA ARG A 90 -2.31 15.93 4.73
C ARG A 90 -1.31 15.21 3.82
N ARG A 91 0.00 15.36 4.07
CA ARG A 91 1.03 14.72 3.26
C ARG A 91 0.96 13.19 3.35
N THR A 92 0.81 12.65 4.57
CA THR A 92 0.66 11.20 4.78
C THR A 92 -0.62 10.65 4.13
N ALA A 93 -1.76 11.32 4.31
CA ALA A 93 -3.03 10.90 3.70
C ALA A 93 -2.94 10.90 2.17
N ALA A 94 -2.34 11.94 1.57
CA ALA A 94 -2.14 12.03 0.13
C ALA A 94 -1.16 10.97 -0.41
N LEU A 95 -0.09 10.68 0.33
CA LEU A 95 0.87 9.63 -0.01
C LEU A 95 0.19 8.27 -0.10
N VAL A 96 -0.55 7.91 0.95
CA VAL A 96 -1.18 6.59 1.03
C VAL A 96 -2.32 6.47 0.02
N ALA A 97 -3.08 7.54 -0.23
CA ALA A 97 -4.05 7.57 -1.32
C ALA A 97 -3.40 7.23 -2.68
N LYS A 98 -2.20 7.78 -2.96
CA LYS A 98 -1.44 7.44 -4.16
C LYS A 98 -1.04 5.96 -4.17
N TRP A 99 -0.50 5.43 -3.07
CA TRP A 99 -0.16 4.00 -2.97
C TRP A 99 -1.35 3.11 -3.32
N GLN A 100 -2.54 3.42 -2.78
CA GLN A 100 -3.77 2.68 -3.04
C GLN A 100 -4.19 2.75 -4.52
N THR A 101 -3.95 3.87 -5.20
CA THR A 101 -4.33 4.04 -6.62
C THR A 101 -3.37 3.36 -7.60
N VAL A 102 -2.14 3.05 -7.18
CA VAL A 102 -1.14 2.36 -8.02
C VAL A 102 -0.85 0.94 -7.57
N GLY A 103 -1.49 0.48 -6.50
CA GLY A 103 -1.36 -0.89 -6.00
C GLY A 103 -0.03 -1.12 -5.30
N PHE A 104 0.54 -0.09 -4.70
CA PHE A 104 1.78 -0.21 -3.94
C PHE A 104 1.50 -0.72 -2.53
N CYS A 105 2.21 -1.76 -2.12
CA CYS A 105 2.23 -2.29 -0.76
C CYS A 105 3.62 -2.09 -0.15
N HIS A 106 3.69 -1.39 0.98
CA HIS A 106 4.95 -1.11 1.66
C HIS A 106 5.48 -2.31 2.46
N GLY A 107 4.59 -3.05 3.11
CA GLY A 107 4.91 -4.29 3.85
C GLY A 107 5.50 -4.11 5.25
N VAL A 108 5.99 -2.91 5.62
CA VAL A 108 6.52 -2.62 6.97
C VAL A 108 6.23 -1.15 7.34
N LEU A 109 4.99 -0.88 7.77
CA LEU A 109 4.54 0.47 8.16
C LEU A 109 4.66 0.69 9.68
N ASN A 110 5.81 0.33 10.24
CA ASN A 110 6.17 0.73 11.60
C ASN A 110 6.34 2.26 11.66
N THR A 111 6.24 2.85 12.87
CA THR A 111 6.31 4.30 13.04
C THR A 111 7.66 4.90 12.63
N ASP A 112 8.76 4.14 12.73
CA ASP A 112 10.10 4.53 12.30
C ASP A 112 10.28 4.54 10.77
N ASN A 113 9.38 3.90 10.03
CA ASN A 113 9.34 3.91 8.57
C ASN A 113 8.41 4.98 7.99
N MET A 114 7.79 5.80 8.86
CA MET A 114 6.95 6.91 8.43
C MET A 114 7.77 8.19 8.31
N SER A 115 7.97 8.64 7.07
CA SER A 115 8.68 9.89 6.81
C SER A 115 7.95 11.09 7.39
N ILE A 116 8.69 11.93 8.13
CA ILE A 116 8.15 13.19 8.67
C ILE A 116 7.81 14.22 7.60
N VAL A 117 8.23 14.01 6.34
CA VAL A 117 7.92 14.90 5.22
C VAL A 117 6.88 14.33 4.26
N GLY A 118 6.40 13.09 4.48
CA GLY A 118 5.38 12.44 3.66
C GLY A 118 5.90 11.78 2.39
N ASP A 119 7.16 11.34 2.39
CA ASP A 119 7.75 10.52 1.33
C ASP A 119 7.68 9.03 1.68
N THR A 120 7.68 8.15 0.67
CA THR A 120 7.89 6.71 0.88
C THR A 120 9.33 6.48 1.33
N LEU A 121 9.53 5.70 2.40
CA LEU A 121 10.83 5.42 3.00
C LEU A 121 10.99 3.91 3.22
N ASP A 122 12.22 3.46 3.45
CA ASP A 122 12.55 2.09 3.86
C ASP A 122 11.92 0.99 2.98
N TYR A 123 12.36 0.95 1.71
CA TYR A 123 11.99 -0.07 0.75
C TYR A 123 12.57 -1.43 1.16
N GLY A 124 11.82 -2.20 1.95
CA GLY A 124 12.15 -3.57 2.36
C GLY A 124 11.38 -4.62 1.55
N PRO A 125 10.44 -5.35 2.17
CA PRO A 125 9.57 -6.31 1.48
C PRO A 125 8.37 -5.61 0.84
N TYR A 126 8.62 -4.57 0.04
CA TYR A 126 7.56 -3.88 -0.69
C TYR A 126 7.17 -4.68 -1.94
N GLY A 127 6.01 -4.36 -2.51
CA GLY A 127 5.59 -4.92 -3.79
C GLY A 127 4.54 -4.07 -4.46
N PHE A 128 4.56 -4.05 -5.80
CA PHE A 128 3.39 -3.62 -6.56
C PHE A 128 2.49 -4.83 -6.78
N MET A 129 1.22 -4.67 -6.41
CA MET A 129 0.18 -5.65 -6.61
C MET A 129 0.05 -5.97 -8.10
N GLU A 130 0.25 -7.24 -8.45
CA GLU A 130 0.03 -7.73 -9.80
C GLU A 130 -1.47 -7.91 -10.03
N TYR A 131 -2.06 -8.95 -9.45
CA TYR A 131 -3.49 -9.21 -9.51
C TYR A 131 -4.21 -8.57 -8.33
N PHE A 132 -5.35 -7.95 -8.60
CA PHE A 132 -6.10 -7.28 -7.55
C PHE A 132 -6.52 -8.26 -6.43
N ASP A 133 -6.07 -7.95 -5.22
CA ASP A 133 -6.40 -8.62 -3.98
C ASP A 133 -6.33 -7.59 -2.84
N PRO A 134 -7.47 -7.17 -2.26
CA PRO A 134 -7.46 -6.19 -1.18
C PRO A 134 -6.68 -6.69 0.05
N GLY A 135 -6.68 -8.01 0.28
CA GLY A 135 -5.95 -8.65 1.36
C GLY A 135 -4.49 -8.96 1.03
N HIS A 136 -3.94 -8.42 -0.05
CA HIS A 136 -2.57 -8.73 -0.49
C HIS A 136 -1.53 -8.34 0.58
N ILE A 137 -0.72 -9.32 0.99
CA ILE A 137 0.40 -9.16 1.92
C ILE A 137 1.70 -9.38 1.15
N CYS A 138 2.50 -8.32 1.01
CA CYS A 138 3.81 -8.39 0.35
C CYS A 138 4.94 -8.88 1.27
N ASN A 139 4.76 -8.76 2.59
CA ASN A 139 5.75 -9.17 3.58
C ASN A 139 5.44 -10.55 4.18
N THR A 140 6.29 -11.54 3.93
CA THR A 140 6.13 -12.91 4.45
C THR A 140 6.20 -13.01 5.97
N SER A 141 6.82 -12.04 6.65
CA SER A 141 6.88 -11.99 8.10
C SER A 141 5.59 -11.41 8.72
N ASP A 142 4.74 -10.77 7.93
CA ASP A 142 3.42 -10.29 8.39
C ASP A 142 2.37 -11.39 8.27
N THR A 143 2.45 -12.37 9.17
CA THR A 143 1.49 -13.48 9.21
C THR A 143 0.08 -13.05 9.62
N SER A 144 -0.06 -11.85 10.20
CA SER A 144 -1.34 -11.27 10.64
C SER A 144 -2.05 -10.42 9.60
N GLY A 145 -1.36 -10.05 8.50
CA GLY A 145 -1.88 -9.08 7.53
C GLY A 145 -2.03 -7.67 8.08
N ARG A 146 -1.25 -7.28 9.09
CA ARG A 146 -1.28 -5.94 9.68
C ARG A 146 -1.01 -4.86 8.63
N TYR A 147 -0.11 -5.14 7.69
CA TYR A 147 0.30 -4.24 6.61
C TYR A 147 -0.19 -4.71 5.24
N ALA A 148 -1.28 -5.49 5.21
CA ALA A 148 -1.98 -5.83 3.98
C ALA A 148 -2.41 -4.56 3.21
N PHE A 149 -2.56 -4.68 1.89
CA PHE A 149 -2.85 -3.56 1.00
C PHE A 149 -4.00 -2.66 1.50
N GLU A 150 -5.15 -3.25 1.84
CA GLU A 150 -6.35 -2.54 2.32
C GLU A 150 -6.18 -1.87 3.69
N ASN A 151 -5.24 -2.36 4.50
CA ASN A 151 -5.02 -1.86 5.87
C ASN A 151 -4.07 -0.64 5.90
N GLN A 152 -3.32 -0.38 4.84
CA GLN A 152 -2.32 0.71 4.82
C GLN A 152 -2.91 2.10 5.16
N PRO A 153 -4.11 2.51 4.68
CA PRO A 153 -4.72 3.78 5.06
C PRO A 153 -4.93 3.94 6.58
N GLU A 154 -5.53 2.94 7.22
CA GLU A 154 -5.81 2.98 8.67
C GLU A 154 -4.52 2.88 9.50
N ILE A 155 -3.55 2.07 9.07
CA ILE A 155 -2.25 2.00 9.74
C ILE A 155 -1.51 3.34 9.69
N CYS A 156 -1.53 4.02 8.55
CA CYS A 156 -0.86 5.32 8.41
C CYS A 156 -1.58 6.42 9.22
N LYS A 157 -2.92 6.37 9.29
CA LYS A 157 -3.70 7.24 10.18
C LYS A 157 -3.34 6.99 11.64
N TRP A 158 -3.28 5.72 12.05
CA TRP A 158 -2.84 5.33 13.39
C TRP A 158 -1.43 5.83 13.71
N ASN A 159 -0.49 5.76 12.76
CA ASN A 159 0.86 6.29 12.93
C ASN A 159 0.88 7.82 13.13
N CYS A 160 -0.01 8.58 12.45
CA CYS A 160 -0.17 10.02 12.72
C CYS A 160 -0.61 10.29 14.16
N HIS A 161 -1.54 9.50 14.69
CA HIS A 161 -1.95 9.60 16.10
C HIS A 161 -0.82 9.23 17.06
N MET A 162 0.00 8.21 16.73
CA MET A 162 1.17 7.87 17.55
C MET A 162 2.15 9.04 17.66
N LEU A 163 2.38 9.78 16.58
CA LEU A 163 3.18 11.00 16.63
C LEU A 163 2.56 12.05 17.57
N VAL A 164 1.25 12.29 17.49
CA VAL A 164 0.56 13.23 18.40
C VAL A 164 0.73 12.81 19.86
N THR A 165 0.60 11.52 20.16
CA THR A 165 0.79 11.00 21.53
C THR A 165 2.21 11.28 22.06
N GLN A 166 3.24 11.28 21.22
CA GLN A 166 4.61 11.64 21.64
C GLN A 166 4.75 13.12 22.03
N LEU A 167 3.83 13.99 21.59
CA LEU A 167 3.83 15.40 21.95
C LEU A 167 3.29 15.66 23.37
N SER A 168 2.85 14.62 24.10
CA SER A 168 2.47 14.70 25.52
C SER A 168 3.59 15.19 26.44
N VAL A 169 4.84 15.06 26.01
CA VAL A 169 6.01 15.63 26.70
C VAL A 169 5.99 17.17 26.65
N LEU A 170 5.35 17.77 25.63
CA LEU A 170 5.31 19.21 25.38
C LEU A 170 3.98 19.84 25.81
N PHE A 171 2.86 19.15 25.60
CA PHE A 171 1.51 19.69 25.71
C PHE A 171 0.64 18.91 26.70
N PRO A 172 -0.33 19.58 27.36
CA PRO A 172 -1.33 18.92 28.20
C PRO A 172 -2.38 18.16 27.38
N ASP A 173 -3.09 17.23 28.03
CA ASP A 173 -4.06 16.33 27.39
C ASP A 173 -5.12 17.05 26.55
N ASN A 174 -5.63 18.20 26.99
CA ASN A 174 -6.64 18.94 26.23
C ASN A 174 -6.15 19.44 24.87
N VAL A 175 -4.85 19.74 24.74
CA VAL A 175 -4.24 20.13 23.46
C VAL A 175 -3.99 18.90 22.59
N LEU A 176 -3.63 17.76 23.20
CA LEU A 176 -3.48 16.51 22.48
C LEU A 176 -4.81 16.01 21.92
N ASP A 177 -5.90 16.11 22.69
CA ASP A 177 -7.25 15.78 22.25
C ASP A 177 -7.64 16.59 21.00
N ASP A 178 -7.34 17.90 21.01
CA ASP A 178 -7.53 18.77 19.85
C ASP A 178 -6.68 18.34 18.65
N PHE A 179 -5.44 17.89 18.86
CA PHE A 179 -4.57 17.38 17.79
C PHE A 179 -5.03 16.03 17.26
N HIS A 180 -5.51 15.12 18.10
CA HIS A 180 -6.09 13.84 17.66
C HIS A 180 -7.34 14.09 16.81
N ALA A 181 -8.26 14.95 17.25
CA ALA A 181 -9.43 15.33 16.47
C ALA A 181 -9.06 16.01 15.13
N LEU A 182 -7.99 16.81 15.12
CA LEU A 182 -7.43 17.41 13.91
C LEU A 182 -6.89 16.34 12.94
N VAL A 183 -6.20 15.32 13.44
CA VAL A 183 -5.73 14.18 12.62
C VAL A 183 -6.92 13.49 11.96
N ASP A 184 -7.96 13.13 12.72
CA ASP A 184 -9.15 12.45 12.19
C ASP A 184 -9.80 13.24 11.06
N ALA A 185 -10.15 14.51 11.33
CA ALA A 185 -10.83 15.36 10.36
C ALA A 185 -9.99 15.62 9.10
N THR A 186 -8.68 15.84 9.28
CA THR A 186 -7.77 16.17 8.18
C THR A 186 -7.45 14.95 7.33
N TYR A 187 -7.18 13.81 7.96
CA TYR A 187 -6.76 12.59 7.29
C TYR A 187 -7.87 12.05 6.39
N ASP A 188 -9.07 11.85 6.94
CA ASP A 188 -10.19 11.22 6.21
C ASP A 188 -10.62 12.08 5.02
N THR A 189 -10.71 13.39 5.23
CA THR A 189 -11.04 14.37 4.18
C THR A 189 -9.99 14.38 3.08
N THR A 190 -8.70 14.41 3.44
CA THR A 190 -7.62 14.49 2.46
C THR A 190 -7.46 13.18 1.69
N TYR A 191 -7.46 12.04 2.39
CA TYR A 191 -7.37 10.72 1.78
C TYR A 191 -8.51 10.49 0.77
N ALA A 192 -9.77 10.73 1.18
CA ALA A 192 -10.92 10.53 0.31
C ALA A 192 -10.88 11.44 -0.93
N ALA A 193 -10.46 12.70 -0.77
CA ALA A 193 -10.35 13.64 -1.87
C ALA A 193 -9.24 13.24 -2.88
N GLU A 194 -8.04 12.92 -2.39
CA GLU A 194 -6.89 12.53 -3.21
C GLU A 194 -7.13 11.20 -3.93
N TRP A 195 -7.67 10.20 -3.22
CA TRP A 195 -7.98 8.90 -3.79
C TRP A 195 -9.04 9.02 -4.88
N ARG A 196 -10.13 9.75 -4.61
CA ARG A 196 -11.21 9.95 -5.59
C ARG A 196 -10.70 10.67 -6.83
N SER A 197 -9.98 11.78 -6.65
CA SER A 197 -9.40 12.55 -7.76
C SER A 197 -8.49 11.68 -8.63
N SER A 198 -7.64 10.87 -8.00
CA SER A 198 -6.74 9.96 -8.71
C SER A 198 -7.51 8.87 -9.46
N MET A 199 -8.52 8.26 -8.84
CA MET A 199 -9.33 7.22 -9.48
C MET A 199 -10.15 7.76 -10.66
N ASP A 200 -10.74 8.95 -10.51
CA ASP A 200 -11.47 9.61 -11.59
C ASP A 200 -10.53 9.87 -12.78
N GLN A 201 -9.32 10.36 -12.54
CA GLN A 201 -8.32 10.58 -13.60
C GLN A 201 -7.89 9.28 -14.27
N LYS A 202 -7.61 8.23 -13.50
CA LYS A 202 -7.21 6.92 -14.02
C LYS A 202 -8.29 6.27 -14.88
N LEU A 203 -9.56 6.49 -14.55
CA LEU A 203 -10.71 6.02 -15.32
C LEU A 203 -11.20 7.06 -16.35
N GLY A 204 -10.60 8.24 -16.44
CA GLY A 204 -11.02 9.30 -17.35
C GLY A 204 -12.45 9.81 -17.09
N LEU A 205 -12.92 9.75 -15.85
CA LEU A 205 -14.30 10.08 -15.49
C LEU A 205 -14.54 11.60 -15.53
N PRO A 206 -15.74 12.03 -15.94
CA PRO A 206 -16.09 13.44 -16.01
C PRO A 206 -16.27 14.03 -14.60
N PRO A 207 -15.71 15.20 -14.27
CA PRO A 207 -15.89 15.82 -12.96
C PRO A 207 -17.32 16.33 -12.70
N GLN A 208 -18.18 16.37 -13.73
CA GLN A 208 -19.53 16.92 -13.66
C GLN A 208 -20.55 16.03 -12.94
N ASP A 209 -20.26 14.73 -12.76
CA ASP A 209 -21.18 13.77 -12.15
C ASP A 209 -20.47 12.87 -11.13
N PRO A 210 -20.09 13.42 -9.96
CA PRO A 210 -19.30 12.71 -8.96
C PRO A 210 -20.04 11.54 -8.30
N ASP A 211 -21.38 11.58 -8.24
CA ASP A 211 -22.17 10.51 -7.61
C ASP A 211 -22.21 9.26 -8.50
N THR A 212 -22.43 9.44 -9.81
CA THR A 212 -22.32 8.33 -10.76
C THR A 212 -20.89 7.81 -10.85
N ASN A 213 -19.87 8.69 -10.79
CA ASN A 213 -18.47 8.27 -10.72
C ASN A 213 -18.22 7.36 -9.52
N ALA A 214 -18.68 7.76 -8.32
CA ALA A 214 -18.50 6.96 -7.10
C ALA A 214 -19.16 5.58 -7.21
N ALA A 215 -20.39 5.51 -7.74
CA ALA A 215 -21.09 4.23 -7.94
C ALA A 215 -20.35 3.33 -8.96
N LEU A 216 -19.84 3.92 -10.04
CA LEU A 216 -19.11 3.20 -11.09
C LEU A 216 -17.74 2.70 -10.63
N VAL A 217 -17.05 3.48 -9.80
CA VAL A 217 -15.82 3.06 -9.13
C VAL A 217 -16.11 1.91 -8.16
N ALA A 218 -17.20 1.95 -7.39
CA ALA A 218 -17.58 0.85 -6.49
C ALA A 218 -17.87 -0.47 -7.25
N THR A 219 -18.56 -0.41 -8.40
CA THR A 219 -18.79 -1.60 -9.23
C THR A 219 -17.53 -2.04 -9.98
N PHE A 220 -16.61 -1.12 -10.28
CA PHE A 220 -15.29 -1.44 -10.83
C PHE A 220 -14.47 -2.30 -9.86
N TRP A 221 -14.41 -1.90 -8.57
CA TRP A 221 -13.73 -2.69 -7.53
C TRP A 221 -14.35 -4.06 -7.35
N THR A 222 -15.69 -4.15 -7.32
CA THR A 222 -16.39 -5.45 -7.31
C THR A 222 -15.98 -6.32 -8.50
N THR A 223 -15.86 -5.72 -9.69
CA THR A 223 -15.44 -6.43 -10.91
C THR A 223 -13.99 -6.90 -10.84
N LEU A 224 -13.09 -6.06 -10.31
CA LEU A 224 -11.70 -6.44 -10.06
C LEU A 224 -11.60 -7.59 -9.06
N THR A 225 -12.36 -7.58 -7.97
CA THR A 225 -12.41 -8.67 -6.98
C THR A 225 -12.93 -9.98 -7.62
N ASP A 226 -14.02 -9.91 -8.39
CA ASP A 226 -14.62 -11.09 -9.01
C ASP A 226 -13.69 -11.75 -10.06
N THR A 227 -12.91 -10.93 -10.76
CA THR A 227 -12.07 -11.38 -11.88
C THR A 227 -10.61 -11.58 -11.51
N HIS A 228 -10.16 -11.00 -10.39
CA HIS A 228 -8.76 -10.86 -9.98
C HIS A 228 -7.88 -10.40 -11.15
N ALA A 229 -8.28 -9.30 -11.79
CA ALA A 229 -7.54 -8.75 -12.92
C ALA A 229 -6.27 -8.03 -12.48
N ASP A 230 -5.28 -8.03 -13.38
CA ASP A 230 -4.02 -7.32 -13.16
C ASP A 230 -4.31 -5.83 -12.93
N PHE A 231 -3.91 -5.34 -11.75
CA PHE A 231 -4.29 -4.05 -11.24
C PHE A 231 -3.81 -2.91 -12.14
N THR A 232 -2.60 -3.03 -12.70
CA THR A 232 -2.02 -2.00 -13.56
C THR A 232 -2.56 -2.08 -15.00
N CYS A 233 -2.56 -3.28 -15.59
CA CYS A 233 -2.92 -3.49 -16.99
C CYS A 233 -4.38 -3.15 -17.27
N VAL A 234 -5.28 -3.32 -16.30
CA VAL A 234 -6.71 -2.98 -16.47
C VAL A 234 -6.88 -1.51 -16.84
N PHE A 235 -6.27 -0.59 -16.10
CA PHE A 235 -6.40 0.85 -16.41
C PHE A 235 -5.84 1.21 -17.79
N ARG A 236 -4.75 0.53 -18.20
CA ARG A 236 -4.21 0.70 -19.55
C ARG A 236 -5.12 0.15 -20.64
N ALA A 237 -5.73 -1.01 -20.42
CA ALA A 237 -6.71 -1.59 -21.34
C ALA A 237 -7.91 -0.66 -21.52
N LEU A 238 -8.43 -0.08 -20.42
CA LEU A 238 -9.56 0.86 -20.46
C LEU A 238 -9.28 2.14 -21.24
N SER A 239 -8.02 2.58 -21.29
CA SER A 239 -7.60 3.73 -22.10
C SER A 239 -7.75 3.48 -23.61
N GLY A 240 -7.97 2.23 -24.03
CA GLY A 240 -8.27 1.85 -25.42
C GLY A 240 -9.76 1.98 -25.80
N LEU A 241 -10.66 2.21 -24.83
CA LEU A 241 -12.10 2.27 -25.08
C LEU A 241 -12.50 3.62 -25.67
N SER A 242 -13.06 3.61 -26.89
CA SER A 242 -13.68 4.79 -27.47
C SER A 242 -15.19 4.78 -27.24
N VAL A 243 -15.78 5.93 -26.89
CA VAL A 243 -17.24 6.04 -26.79
C VAL A 243 -17.92 6.13 -28.15
N PHE A 244 -17.18 6.50 -29.21
CA PHE A 244 -17.68 6.71 -30.58
C PHE A 244 -17.36 5.57 -31.55
N ASP A 245 -16.56 4.58 -31.14
CA ASP A 245 -16.20 3.42 -31.96
C ASP A 245 -16.49 2.11 -31.21
N ASP A 246 -17.64 1.50 -31.55
CA ASP A 246 -18.10 0.22 -31.01
C ASP A 246 -17.08 -0.92 -31.20
N SER A 247 -16.24 -0.85 -32.24
CA SER A 247 -15.27 -1.90 -32.53
C SER A 247 -14.20 -2.02 -31.45
N THR A 248 -13.94 -0.92 -30.72
CA THR A 248 -12.96 -0.90 -29.60
C THR A 248 -13.42 -1.71 -28.40
N VAL A 249 -14.73 -1.81 -28.15
CA VAL A 249 -15.31 -2.50 -26.97
C VAL A 249 -14.85 -3.95 -26.92
N LYS A 250 -14.89 -4.64 -28.06
CA LYS A 250 -14.47 -6.05 -28.15
C LYS A 250 -12.99 -6.22 -27.81
N ASN A 251 -12.12 -5.37 -28.34
CA ASN A 251 -10.68 -5.44 -28.11
C ASN A 251 -10.32 -5.16 -26.64
N VAL A 252 -11.00 -4.19 -26.02
CA VAL A 252 -10.82 -3.86 -24.59
C VAL A 252 -11.31 -5.01 -23.73
N LEU A 253 -12.50 -5.58 -24.01
CA LEU A 253 -13.03 -6.74 -23.29
C LEU A 253 -12.07 -7.95 -23.36
N GLU A 254 -11.56 -8.27 -24.55
CA GLU A 254 -10.58 -9.34 -24.73
C GLU A 254 -9.29 -9.08 -23.92
N SER A 255 -8.84 -7.83 -23.87
CA SER A 255 -7.66 -7.43 -23.09
C SER A 255 -7.89 -7.57 -21.58
N LEU A 256 -9.04 -7.11 -21.06
CA LEU A 256 -9.39 -7.20 -19.64
C LEU A 256 -9.49 -8.64 -19.17
N VAL A 257 -10.12 -9.51 -19.97
CA VAL A 257 -10.23 -10.94 -19.67
C VAL A 257 -8.87 -11.63 -19.75
N LYS A 258 -8.02 -11.25 -20.71
CA LYS A 258 -6.65 -11.79 -20.84
C LYS A 258 -5.79 -11.51 -19.62
N VAL A 259 -5.93 -10.33 -19.01
CA VAL A 259 -5.18 -9.95 -17.80
C VAL A 259 -5.89 -10.33 -16.51
N SER A 260 -7.04 -11.02 -16.60
CA SER A 260 -7.74 -11.61 -15.46
C SER A 260 -7.16 -12.97 -15.07
N HIS A 261 -7.38 -13.40 -13.83
CA HIS A 261 -6.95 -14.72 -13.39
C HIS A 261 -7.47 -15.82 -14.32
N SER A 262 -6.65 -16.84 -14.57
CA SER A 262 -7.12 -18.12 -15.10
C SER A 262 -7.79 -18.95 -14.01
N LEU A 263 -8.57 -19.96 -14.41
CA LEU A 263 -9.13 -20.93 -13.48
C LEU A 263 -8.04 -21.64 -12.66
N ALA A 264 -6.89 -21.93 -13.27
CA ALA A 264 -5.76 -22.57 -12.61
C ALA A 264 -5.14 -21.66 -11.51
N GLN A 265 -5.06 -20.36 -11.74
CA GLN A 265 -4.64 -19.38 -10.72
C GLN A 265 -5.62 -19.33 -9.56
N LYS A 266 -6.93 -19.25 -9.87
CA LYS A 266 -7.96 -19.26 -8.83
C LYS A 266 -7.93 -20.53 -8.01
N GLN A 267 -7.73 -21.69 -8.66
CA GLN A 267 -7.55 -22.98 -7.99
C GLN A 267 -6.36 -22.95 -7.04
N ARG A 268 -5.20 -22.47 -7.50
CA ARG A 268 -3.97 -22.41 -6.69
C ARG A 268 -4.12 -21.45 -5.50
N ALA A 269 -4.67 -20.27 -5.72
CA ALA A 269 -4.89 -19.28 -4.67
C ALA A 269 -5.90 -19.77 -3.61
N ALA A 270 -6.89 -20.56 -4.02
CA ALA A 270 -7.89 -21.13 -3.12
C ALA A 270 -7.41 -22.41 -2.41
N GLN A 271 -6.20 -22.93 -2.69
CA GLN A 271 -5.72 -24.15 -2.06
C GLN A 271 -5.58 -23.95 -0.55
N PRO A 272 -6.21 -24.81 0.27
CA PRO A 272 -6.09 -24.74 1.73
C PRO A 272 -4.65 -24.94 2.18
N SER A 273 -4.25 -24.20 3.22
CA SER A 273 -2.93 -24.34 3.85
C SER A 273 -2.76 -25.66 4.61
N VAL A 274 -3.87 -26.31 4.96
CA VAL A 274 -3.90 -27.59 5.68
C VAL A 274 -4.88 -28.56 5.02
N SER A 275 -4.55 -29.85 5.05
CA SER A 275 -5.45 -30.93 4.67
C SER A 275 -6.54 -31.17 5.75
N PRO A 276 -7.67 -31.82 5.41
CA PRO A 276 -8.68 -32.21 6.39
C PRO A 276 -8.12 -33.04 7.56
N ALA A 277 -7.14 -33.90 7.29
CA ALA A 277 -6.48 -34.69 8.33
C ALA A 277 -5.62 -33.84 9.27
N GLN A 278 -4.90 -32.84 8.73
CA GLN A 278 -4.15 -31.88 9.54
C GLN A 278 -5.08 -31.00 10.38
N LEU A 279 -6.20 -30.53 9.82
CA LEU A 279 -7.20 -29.78 10.60
C LEU A 279 -7.75 -30.62 11.76
N ALA A 280 -8.11 -31.89 11.52
CA ALA A 280 -8.57 -32.79 12.58
C ALA A 280 -7.51 -32.99 13.68
N HIS A 281 -6.23 -33.06 13.31
CA HIS A 281 -5.13 -33.13 14.27
C HIS A 281 -5.01 -31.85 15.11
N LEU A 282 -5.10 -30.67 14.48
CA LEU A 282 -5.06 -29.38 15.18
C LEU A 282 -6.26 -29.22 16.14
N GLN A 283 -7.46 -29.63 15.72
CA GLN A 283 -8.66 -29.69 16.58
C GLN A 283 -8.41 -30.57 17.81
N GLN A 284 -7.87 -31.77 17.62
CA GLN A 284 -7.54 -32.67 18.71
C GLN A 284 -6.46 -32.08 19.64
N LEU A 285 -5.47 -31.39 19.09
CA LEU A 285 -4.40 -30.76 19.87
C LEU A 285 -4.92 -29.60 20.73
N LEU A 286 -5.83 -28.78 20.20
CA LEU A 286 -6.47 -27.71 20.97
C LEU A 286 -7.30 -28.26 22.15
N VAL A 287 -8.05 -29.35 21.93
CA VAL A 287 -8.85 -30.01 22.97
C VAL A 287 -7.98 -30.71 24.01
N SER A 288 -6.95 -31.44 23.57
CA SER A 288 -6.13 -32.26 24.48
C SER A 288 -5.03 -31.49 25.21
N LYS A 289 -4.49 -30.42 24.60
CA LYS A 289 -3.38 -29.61 25.13
C LYS A 289 -3.54 -28.13 24.76
N PRO A 290 -4.53 -27.41 25.33
CA PRO A 290 -4.83 -26.02 24.97
C PRO A 290 -3.65 -25.06 25.19
N ASN A 291 -2.88 -25.25 26.27
CA ASN A 291 -1.70 -24.42 26.55
C ASN A 291 -0.58 -24.60 25.51
N VAL A 292 -0.50 -25.78 24.88
CA VAL A 292 0.48 -26.04 23.81
C VAL A 292 0.00 -25.40 22.52
N ALA A 293 -1.30 -25.53 22.19
CA ALA A 293 -1.90 -24.91 21.01
C ALA A 293 -1.73 -23.37 21.00
N LEU A 294 -2.05 -22.72 22.12
CA LEU A 294 -1.88 -21.27 22.28
C LEU A 294 -0.41 -20.85 22.15
N ARG A 295 0.53 -21.67 22.65
CA ARG A 295 1.97 -21.40 22.53
C ARG A 295 2.47 -21.48 21.08
N TYR A 296 1.83 -22.26 20.23
CA TYR A 296 2.09 -22.31 18.79
C TYR A 296 1.19 -21.35 17.99
N GLY A 297 0.46 -20.46 18.68
CA GLY A 297 -0.27 -19.36 18.05
C GLY A 297 -1.57 -19.74 17.35
N PHE A 298 -2.18 -20.90 17.65
CA PHE A 298 -3.49 -21.24 17.10
C PHE A 298 -4.53 -21.45 18.20
N ASN A 299 -5.71 -20.89 17.95
CA ASN A 299 -6.87 -20.87 18.85
C ASN A 299 -8.14 -21.34 18.09
N GLN A 300 -9.32 -21.20 18.72
CA GLN A 300 -10.58 -21.57 18.09
C GLN A 300 -10.84 -20.76 16.80
N ASP A 301 -10.60 -19.46 16.81
CA ASP A 301 -10.77 -18.60 15.63
C ASP A 301 -9.89 -19.04 14.46
N THR A 302 -8.65 -19.47 14.77
CA THR A 302 -7.73 -20.03 13.78
C THR A 302 -8.30 -21.30 13.15
N LEU A 303 -8.85 -22.21 13.97
CA LEU A 303 -9.46 -23.45 13.49
C LEU A 303 -10.71 -23.18 12.65
N ASP A 304 -11.53 -22.22 13.05
CA ASP A 304 -12.74 -21.82 12.33
C ASP A 304 -12.37 -21.25 10.96
N GLY A 305 -11.31 -20.43 10.89
CA GLY A 305 -10.75 -19.94 9.63
C GLY A 305 -10.26 -21.05 8.70
N LEU A 306 -9.46 -22.00 9.21
CA LEU A 306 -8.96 -23.15 8.43
C LEU A 306 -10.11 -24.08 7.97
N SER A 307 -11.12 -24.28 8.83
CA SER A 307 -12.32 -25.05 8.50
C SER A 307 -13.13 -24.39 7.38
N LYS A 308 -13.28 -23.08 7.44
CA LYS A 308 -13.92 -22.30 6.38
C LYS A 308 -13.16 -22.41 5.06
N GLN A 309 -11.83 -22.25 5.07
CA GLN A 309 -11.01 -22.42 3.86
C GLN A 309 -11.21 -23.79 3.19
N LEU A 310 -11.22 -24.86 3.98
CA LEU A 310 -11.47 -26.22 3.46
C LEU A 310 -12.87 -26.37 2.88
N THR A 311 -13.89 -25.79 3.53
CA THR A 311 -15.28 -25.82 3.07
C THR A 311 -15.46 -25.05 1.76
N ASP A 312 -14.90 -23.83 1.69
CA ASP A 312 -14.96 -22.97 0.51
C ASP A 312 -14.25 -23.62 -0.68
N TYR A 313 -13.09 -24.25 -0.43
CA TYR A 313 -12.37 -24.99 -1.46
C TYR A 313 -13.13 -26.22 -1.97
N ALA A 314 -13.76 -26.99 -1.08
CA ALA A 314 -14.60 -28.13 -1.46
C ALA A 314 -15.78 -27.68 -2.33
N ALA A 315 -16.51 -26.62 -1.92
CA ALA A 315 -17.60 -26.05 -2.70
C ALA A 315 -17.15 -25.55 -4.08
N PHE A 316 -15.95 -24.96 -4.15
CA PHE A 316 -15.35 -24.52 -5.40
C PHE A 316 -15.02 -25.69 -6.36
N LEU A 317 -14.51 -26.81 -5.83
CA LEU A 317 -14.29 -28.02 -6.62
C LEU A 317 -15.61 -28.63 -7.12
N GLU A 318 -16.63 -28.68 -6.26
CA GLU A 318 -17.96 -29.20 -6.62
C GLU A 318 -18.66 -28.37 -7.71
N ALA A 319 -18.38 -27.07 -7.78
CA ALA A 319 -18.93 -26.18 -8.80
C ALA A 319 -18.47 -26.51 -10.25
N ASN A 320 -17.55 -27.46 -10.44
CA ASN A 320 -17.10 -28.02 -11.72
C ASN A 320 -16.85 -26.94 -12.78
N HIS A 321 -16.11 -25.89 -12.41
CA HIS A 321 -15.74 -24.84 -13.35
C HIS A 321 -14.86 -25.43 -14.47
N THR A 322 -15.22 -25.17 -15.73
CA THR A 322 -14.32 -25.38 -16.87
C THR A 322 -13.62 -24.06 -17.20
N PRO A 323 -12.42 -24.08 -17.81
CA PRO A 323 -11.73 -22.86 -18.23
C PRO A 323 -12.63 -21.93 -19.08
N ASP A 324 -13.40 -22.49 -20.01
CA ASP A 324 -14.32 -21.73 -20.85
C ASP A 324 -15.49 -21.12 -20.07
N ARG A 325 -16.05 -21.84 -19.08
CA ARG A 325 -17.13 -21.31 -18.24
C ARG A 325 -16.61 -20.18 -17.34
N PHE A 326 -15.41 -20.35 -16.80
CA PHE A 326 -14.77 -19.34 -15.96
C PHE A 326 -14.45 -18.07 -16.76
N LYS A 327 -13.90 -18.23 -17.97
CA LYS A 327 -13.67 -17.13 -18.90
C LYS A 327 -14.96 -16.39 -19.26
N ARG A 328 -16.04 -17.12 -19.62
CA ARG A 328 -17.35 -16.51 -19.92
C ARG A 328 -17.91 -15.71 -18.74
N MET A 329 -17.76 -16.22 -17.52
CA MET A 329 -18.16 -15.48 -16.32
C MET A 329 -17.39 -14.14 -16.21
N GLN A 330 -16.08 -14.14 -16.44
CA GLN A 330 -15.27 -12.90 -16.43
C GLN A 330 -15.66 -11.96 -17.58
N GLU A 331 -15.90 -12.50 -18.78
CA GLU A 331 -16.41 -11.73 -19.93
C GLU A 331 -17.73 -11.04 -19.59
N ASP A 332 -18.67 -11.74 -18.95
CA ASP A 332 -19.97 -11.17 -18.59
C ASP A 332 -19.83 -10.08 -17.51
N ARG A 333 -18.97 -10.28 -16.50
CA ARG A 333 -18.67 -9.26 -15.48
C ARG A 333 -18.11 -7.99 -16.10
N TRP A 334 -17.07 -8.13 -16.93
CA TRP A 334 -16.46 -6.98 -17.62
C TRP A 334 -17.41 -6.32 -18.60
N ARG A 335 -18.22 -7.10 -19.34
CA ARG A 335 -19.19 -6.54 -20.30
C ARG A 335 -20.24 -5.67 -19.60
N ILE A 336 -20.79 -6.13 -18.48
CA ILE A 336 -21.77 -5.36 -17.69
C ILE A 336 -21.16 -4.04 -17.24
N TRP A 337 -19.95 -4.07 -16.67
CA TRP A 337 -19.30 -2.88 -16.18
C TRP A 337 -18.89 -1.93 -17.32
N LEU A 338 -18.34 -2.45 -18.42
CA LEU A 338 -17.95 -1.65 -19.59
C LEU A 338 -19.14 -0.92 -20.23
N GLU A 339 -20.31 -1.54 -20.27
CA GLU A 339 -21.52 -0.91 -20.79
C GLU A 339 -21.90 0.32 -19.94
N GLN A 340 -21.92 0.16 -18.60
CA GLN A 340 -22.19 1.25 -17.67
C GLN A 340 -21.14 2.37 -17.78
N TYR A 341 -19.86 1.99 -17.83
CA TYR A 341 -18.74 2.91 -17.94
C TYR A 341 -18.80 3.70 -19.24
N ARG A 342 -19.01 3.02 -20.37
CA ARG A 342 -19.10 3.66 -21.67
C ARG A 342 -20.30 4.58 -21.79
N GLN A 343 -21.47 4.14 -21.31
CA GLN A 343 -22.68 4.95 -21.31
C GLN A 343 -22.47 6.24 -20.50
N HIS A 344 -21.84 6.16 -19.34
CA HIS A 344 -21.52 7.32 -18.51
C HIS A 344 -20.60 8.32 -19.22
N LEU A 345 -19.53 7.81 -19.84
CA LEU A 345 -18.60 8.64 -20.62
C LEU A 345 -19.28 9.28 -21.84
N ALA A 346 -20.17 8.55 -22.53
CA ALA A 346 -20.87 9.05 -23.72
C ALA A 346 -21.79 10.25 -23.42
N HIS A 347 -22.36 10.33 -22.21
CA HIS A 347 -23.17 11.49 -21.79
C HIS A 347 -22.34 12.77 -21.58
N HIS A 348 -21.03 12.65 -21.40
CA HIS A 348 -20.14 13.74 -21.00
C HIS A 348 -18.98 13.98 -21.99
N THR A 349 -18.97 13.28 -23.11
CA THR A 349 -17.96 13.44 -24.16
C THR A 349 -18.62 14.00 -25.41
N ASP A 350 -18.30 15.26 -25.74
CA ASP A 350 -18.99 15.99 -26.82
C ASP A 350 -18.69 15.42 -28.22
N ASP A 351 -17.42 15.07 -28.48
CA ASP A 351 -16.97 14.61 -29.79
C ASP A 351 -15.78 13.64 -29.72
N ALA A 352 -15.42 13.08 -30.88
CA ALA A 352 -14.32 12.13 -30.99
C ALA A 352 -12.95 12.71 -30.60
N GLN A 353 -12.76 14.02 -30.72
CA GLN A 353 -11.50 14.66 -30.34
C GLN A 353 -11.38 14.77 -28.81
N ALA A 354 -12.49 15.07 -28.13
CA ALA A 354 -12.58 15.01 -26.66
C ALA A 354 -12.32 13.58 -26.14
N ASP A 355 -12.85 12.54 -26.81
CA ASP A 355 -12.57 11.13 -26.49
C ASP A 355 -11.08 10.78 -26.63
N VAL A 356 -10.43 11.24 -27.71
CA VAL A 356 -8.98 11.09 -27.91
C VAL A 356 -8.20 11.78 -26.79
N ALA A 357 -8.59 13.00 -26.41
CA ALA A 357 -7.95 13.75 -25.34
C ALA A 357 -8.09 13.04 -23.98
N ARG A 358 -9.28 12.52 -23.66
CA ARG A 358 -9.53 11.72 -22.45
C ARG A 358 -8.60 10.50 -22.40
N ARG A 359 -8.56 9.70 -23.46
CA ARG A 359 -7.70 8.51 -23.55
C ARG A 359 -6.22 8.85 -23.42
N ARG A 360 -5.78 9.98 -24.00
CA ARG A 360 -4.41 10.49 -23.82
C ARG A 360 -4.12 10.89 -22.38
N ALA A 361 -5.05 11.56 -21.71
CA ALA A 361 -4.91 11.95 -20.30
C ALA A 361 -4.85 10.72 -19.38
N MET A 362 -5.73 9.73 -19.59
CA MET A 362 -5.65 8.44 -18.90
C MET A 362 -4.27 7.79 -19.09
N ASN A 363 -3.73 7.87 -20.31
CA ASN A 363 -2.43 7.31 -20.61
C ASN A 363 -1.24 8.02 -19.95
N GLN A 364 -1.42 9.22 -19.42
CA GLN A 364 -0.39 9.98 -18.69
C GLN A 364 -0.39 9.69 -17.19
N VAL A 365 -1.45 9.08 -16.66
CA VAL A 365 -1.60 8.78 -15.21
C VAL A 365 -1.65 7.28 -14.91
N ASN A 366 -1.97 6.45 -15.90
CA ASN A 366 -1.92 5.00 -15.77
C ASN A 366 -0.55 4.53 -16.26
N PRO A 367 0.33 3.94 -15.44
CA PRO A 367 1.61 3.44 -15.93
C PRO A 367 1.43 2.21 -16.82
N LYS A 368 2.31 2.05 -17.80
CA LYS A 368 2.49 0.82 -18.59
C LYS A 368 3.55 -0.09 -17.96
N TYR A 369 4.56 0.51 -17.34
CA TYR A 369 5.63 -0.18 -16.64
C TYR A 369 5.62 0.18 -15.15
N ILE A 370 5.62 -0.84 -14.31
CA ILE A 370 5.79 -0.75 -12.86
C ILE A 370 6.90 -1.72 -12.45
N LEU A 371 7.50 -1.51 -11.27
CA LEU A 371 8.53 -2.39 -10.75
C LEU A 371 7.90 -3.65 -10.13
N ARG A 372 7.40 -4.53 -11.01
CA ARG A 372 6.88 -5.85 -10.62
C ARG A 372 8.00 -6.69 -10.00
N ASN A 373 7.66 -7.62 -9.11
CA ASN A 373 8.66 -8.44 -8.41
C ASN A 373 9.54 -9.25 -9.39
N HIS A 374 8.98 -9.79 -10.48
CA HIS A 374 9.78 -10.51 -11.47
C HIS A 374 10.70 -9.60 -12.28
N VAL A 375 10.32 -8.33 -12.48
CA VAL A 375 11.15 -7.32 -13.15
C VAL A 375 12.30 -6.90 -12.25
N ALA A 376 12.03 -6.71 -10.96
CA ALA A 376 13.07 -6.46 -9.95
C ALA A 376 14.04 -7.66 -9.86
N GLN A 377 13.53 -8.89 -9.82
CA GLN A 377 14.37 -10.09 -9.81
C GLN A 377 15.24 -10.20 -11.08
N ALA A 378 14.68 -9.91 -12.26
CA ALA A 378 15.45 -9.90 -13.50
C ALA A 378 16.59 -8.87 -13.47
N ALA A 379 16.38 -7.70 -12.86
CA ALA A 379 17.43 -6.70 -12.66
C ALA A 379 18.51 -7.20 -11.68
N ILE A 380 18.13 -7.85 -10.58
CA ILE A 380 19.04 -8.43 -9.59
C ILE A 380 19.89 -9.54 -10.24
N ASP A 381 19.25 -10.45 -10.97
CA ASP A 381 19.92 -11.55 -11.66
C ASP A 381 20.93 -11.01 -12.68
N ALA A 382 20.54 -10.01 -13.49
CA ALA A 382 21.43 -9.35 -14.43
C ALA A 382 22.62 -8.67 -13.72
N ALA A 383 22.38 -7.94 -12.64
CA ALA A 383 23.43 -7.30 -11.85
C ALA A 383 24.42 -8.31 -11.25
N SER A 384 23.92 -9.47 -10.80
CA SER A 384 24.74 -10.52 -10.17
C SER A 384 25.80 -11.10 -11.11
N VAL A 385 25.52 -11.11 -12.42
CA VAL A 385 26.46 -11.56 -13.47
C VAL A 385 27.18 -10.40 -14.18
N GLY A 386 27.01 -9.16 -13.69
CA GLY A 386 27.66 -7.96 -14.22
C GLY A 386 27.01 -7.36 -15.48
N ASP A 387 25.79 -7.75 -15.83
CA ASP A 387 25.04 -7.15 -16.94
C ASP A 387 24.40 -5.82 -16.52
N THR A 388 25.15 -4.75 -16.72
CA THR A 388 24.67 -3.37 -16.48
C THR A 388 23.71 -2.85 -17.54
N THR A 389 23.62 -3.50 -18.71
CA THR A 389 22.78 -3.04 -19.82
C THR A 389 21.32 -3.32 -19.52
N THR A 390 21.01 -4.54 -19.06
CA THR A 390 19.63 -4.91 -18.65
C THR A 390 19.15 -4.05 -17.48
N VAL A 391 19.99 -3.81 -16.48
CA VAL A 391 19.64 -2.93 -15.35
C VAL A 391 19.34 -1.51 -15.82
N ALA A 392 20.19 -0.95 -16.69
CA ALA A 392 19.97 0.39 -17.25
C ALA A 392 18.69 0.47 -18.10
N HIS A 393 18.37 -0.60 -18.84
CA HIS A 393 17.14 -0.69 -19.64
C HIS A 393 15.89 -0.73 -18.75
N ILE A 394 15.88 -1.55 -17.70
CA ILE A 394 14.77 -1.60 -16.74
C ILE A 394 14.59 -0.23 -16.06
N LEU A 395 15.69 0.41 -15.63
CA LEU A 395 15.64 1.76 -15.06
C LEU A 395 15.08 2.79 -16.06
N HIS A 396 15.44 2.68 -17.34
CA HIS A 396 14.89 3.56 -18.38
C HIS A 396 13.37 3.42 -18.50
N LEU A 397 12.84 2.20 -18.52
CA LEU A 397 11.41 1.94 -18.57
C LEU A 397 10.67 2.48 -17.32
N LEU A 398 11.27 2.34 -16.13
CA LEU A 398 10.68 2.80 -14.87
C LEU A 398 10.76 4.33 -14.68
N THR A 399 11.70 4.99 -15.35
CA THR A 399 11.77 6.46 -15.40
C THR A 399 10.85 7.06 -16.47
N HIS A 400 10.34 6.23 -17.39
CA HIS A 400 9.36 6.59 -18.42
C HIS A 400 8.13 5.66 -18.36
N PRO A 401 7.50 5.48 -17.17
CA PRO A 401 6.54 4.41 -16.96
C PRO A 401 5.26 4.59 -17.77
N PHE A 402 5.00 5.80 -18.28
CA PHE A 402 3.80 6.13 -19.03
C PHE A 402 3.95 5.97 -20.56
N ASP A 403 5.17 5.71 -21.04
CA ASP A 403 5.43 5.58 -22.46
C ASP A 403 4.95 4.22 -22.99
N ASP A 404 4.59 4.19 -24.28
CA ASP A 404 4.10 2.97 -24.91
C ASP A 404 5.19 1.90 -25.13
N GLY A 405 6.47 2.29 -25.06
CA GLY A 405 7.60 1.40 -25.30
C GLY A 405 7.50 0.64 -26.63
N ASN A 406 8.22 -0.47 -26.75
CA ASN A 406 8.08 -1.40 -27.87
C ASN A 406 7.32 -2.68 -27.44
N ALA A 407 6.94 -3.50 -28.42
CA ALA A 407 6.17 -4.73 -28.18
C ALA A 407 6.93 -5.76 -27.34
N CYS A 408 8.25 -5.87 -27.49
CA CYS A 408 9.09 -6.79 -26.72
C CYS A 408 9.15 -6.36 -25.25
N ASP A 409 9.40 -5.08 -24.99
CA ASP A 409 9.43 -4.53 -23.64
C ASP A 409 8.07 -4.67 -22.96
N THR A 410 6.98 -4.39 -23.69
CA THR A 410 5.62 -4.58 -23.18
C THR A 410 5.38 -6.03 -22.76
N ALA A 411 5.83 -7.00 -23.56
CA ALA A 411 5.61 -8.43 -23.27
C ALA A 411 6.43 -8.93 -22.07
N ILE A 412 7.63 -8.39 -21.84
CA ILE A 412 8.54 -8.85 -20.78
C ILE A 412 8.32 -8.08 -19.47
N TYR A 413 8.23 -6.75 -19.54
CA TYR A 413 8.24 -5.86 -18.38
C TYR A 413 6.87 -5.23 -18.08
N GLY A 414 5.97 -5.22 -19.07
CA GLY A 414 4.64 -4.60 -18.95
C GLY A 414 3.52 -5.56 -18.57
N GLN A 415 3.74 -6.88 -18.62
CA GLN A 415 2.74 -7.90 -18.29
C GLN A 415 2.97 -8.48 -16.88
N PRO A 416 1.92 -9.01 -16.22
CA PRO A 416 2.11 -9.80 -15.01
C PRO A 416 3.03 -10.99 -15.24
N SER A 417 3.64 -11.47 -14.16
CA SER A 417 4.42 -12.70 -14.16
C SER A 417 3.61 -13.90 -14.68
N ASP A 418 4.30 -14.90 -15.22
CA ASP A 418 3.64 -16.15 -15.64
C ASP A 418 2.90 -16.75 -14.43
N PRO A 419 1.58 -16.96 -14.53
CA PRO A 419 0.77 -17.62 -13.51
C PRO A 419 1.35 -18.90 -12.90
N THR A 420 2.15 -19.63 -13.69
CA THR A 420 2.74 -20.91 -13.34
C THR A 420 4.10 -20.77 -12.67
N ALA A 421 4.74 -19.60 -12.76
CA ALA A 421 5.99 -19.32 -12.09
C ALA A 421 5.82 -19.34 -10.55
N PRO A 422 6.86 -19.73 -9.81
CA PRO A 422 6.85 -19.60 -8.35
C PRO A 422 6.75 -18.12 -7.96
N PRO A 423 6.05 -17.78 -6.86
CA PRO A 423 5.94 -16.41 -6.39
C PRO A 423 7.35 -15.86 -6.09
N LEU A 424 7.64 -14.68 -6.61
CA LEU A 424 8.90 -13.96 -6.37
C LEU A 424 8.67 -12.90 -5.30
N LEU A 425 9.56 -12.88 -4.33
CA LEU A 425 9.59 -11.92 -3.24
C LEU A 425 10.88 -11.13 -3.35
N VAL A 426 10.76 -9.82 -3.45
CA VAL A 426 11.91 -8.93 -3.34
C VAL A 426 12.11 -8.69 -1.85
N SER A 427 13.21 -9.20 -1.29
CA SER A 427 13.60 -8.90 0.07
C SER A 427 14.95 -8.21 0.06
N CYS A 428 15.07 -7.14 0.84
CA CYS A 428 16.33 -6.41 1.02
C CYS A 428 17.30 -7.11 1.99
N SER A 429 16.91 -8.23 2.59
CA SER A 429 17.78 -9.04 3.44
C SER A 429 18.42 -10.19 2.65
N SER A 430 19.69 -10.03 2.32
CA SER A 430 20.64 -11.14 2.09
C SER A 430 21.18 -11.70 3.39
#